data_AF-A0A024T894-F1
#
_entry.id   AF-A0A024T894-F1
#
_cell.length_a   1.000
_cell.length_b   1.000
_cell.length_c   1.000
_cell.angle_alpha   90.00
_cell.angle_beta   90.00
_cell.angle_gamma   90.00
#
_symmetry.space_group_name_H-M   'P 1'
#
loop_
_entity.id
_entity.type
_entity.pdbx_description
1 polymer ?
#
loop_
_entity_poly.entity_id
_entity_poly.type
_entity_poly.pdbx_seq_one_letter_code
_entity_poly.pdbx_strand_id
1 'polypeptide(L)' 'MLQNGKSIRAHATEVNSVCFSGSGKVAAFTASSDGTVRAWDLCSCQAKADYRGLGMSQPFICVRVPEDGELVLGEKN' A
#
# COMPACT_ATOMS: atom_id res chain seq x y z
N MET A 1 7.27 28.00 3.88
CA MET A 1 5.87 27.54 4.04
C MET A 1 5.88 26.03 4.10
N LEU A 2 5.51 25.44 5.23
CA LEU A 2 5.23 24.00 5.30
C LEU A 2 3.90 23.79 4.56
N GLN A 3 3.91 23.09 3.43
CA GLN A 3 2.66 22.73 2.77
C GLN A 3 1.93 21.74 3.67
N ASN A 4 0.68 22.05 4.05
CA ASN A 4 -0.17 21.11 4.77
C ASN A 4 -0.40 19.88 3.89
N GLY A 5 0.16 18.73 4.30
CA GLY A 5 -0.02 17.48 3.60
C GLY A 5 -1.49 17.06 3.54
N LYS A 6 -1.90 16.46 2.42
CA LYS A 6 -3.24 15.88 2.28
C LYS A 6 -3.29 14.55 3.03
N SER A 7 -4.16 14.46 4.03
CA SER A 7 -4.44 13.19 4.73
C SER A 7 -5.51 12.40 3.98
N ILE A 8 -5.30 11.09 3.84
CA ILE A 8 -6.19 10.20 3.09
C ILE A 8 -6.58 9.05 4.03
N ARG A 9 -7.87 8.77 4.16
CA ARG A 9 -8.32 7.54 4.83
C ARG A 9 -8.10 6.36 3.88
N ALA A 10 -6.92 5.78 3.98
CA ALA A 10 -6.45 4.76 3.05
C ALA A 10 -7.13 3.40 3.23
N HIS A 11 -7.43 3.00 4.46
CA HIS A 11 -7.90 1.65 4.82
C HIS A 11 -9.01 1.69 5.87
N ALA A 12 -9.71 0.57 6.04
CA ALA A 12 -10.79 0.44 7.03
C ALA A 12 -10.26 0.25 8.46
N THR A 13 -9.06 -0.33 8.60
CA THR A 13 -8.37 -0.56 9.87
C THR A 13 -6.91 -0.10 9.80
N GLU A 14 -6.06 -0.54 10.72
CA GLU A 14 -4.67 -0.10 10.84
C GLU A 14 -3.86 -0.38 9.57
N VAL A 15 -3.06 0.62 9.18
CA VAL A 15 -2.04 0.45 8.14
C VAL A 15 -0.77 -0.03 8.84
N ASN A 16 -0.29 -1.20 8.45
CA ASN A 16 0.89 -1.82 9.06
C ASN A 16 2.18 -1.49 8.31
N SER A 17 2.08 -1.15 7.01
CA SER A 17 3.25 -0.90 6.17
C SER A 17 2.94 0.03 5.00
N VAL A 18 3.94 0.82 4.60
CA VAL A 18 3.92 1.70 3.42
C VAL A 18 5.22 1.52 2.63
N CYS A 19 5.13 1.40 1.30
CA CYS A 19 6.28 1.26 0.41
C CYS A 19 6.14 2.23 -0.77
N PHE A 20 7.18 3.02 -1.06
CA PHE A 20 7.19 3.90 -2.23
C PHE A 20 7.82 3.20 -3.43
N SER A 21 7.25 3.41 -4.61
CA SER A 21 7.78 2.88 -5.87
C SER A 21 8.39 4.01 -6.69
N GLY A 22 9.64 3.82 -7.13
CA GLY A 22 10.37 4.80 -7.95
C GLY A 22 9.94 4.82 -9.42
N SER A 23 9.11 3.87 -9.87
CA SER A 23 8.81 3.64 -11.30
C SER A 23 7.72 4.54 -11.90
N GLY A 24 7.23 5.55 -11.17
CA GLY A 24 6.40 6.65 -11.69
C GLY A 24 4.94 6.31 -12.05
N LYS A 25 4.57 5.04 -12.30
CA LYS A 25 3.18 4.63 -12.61
C LYS A 25 2.33 4.38 -11.36
N VAL A 26 2.94 3.84 -10.31
CA VAL A 26 2.41 3.69 -8.96
C VAL A 26 3.46 4.26 -8.03
N ALA A 27 3.05 5.13 -7.12
CA ALA A 27 3.95 5.90 -6.30
C ALA A 27 4.06 5.36 -4.87
N ALA A 28 3.02 4.69 -4.37
CA ALA A 28 3.10 3.97 -3.09
C ALA A 28 2.18 2.75 -3.03
N PHE A 29 2.50 1.84 -2.12
CA PHE A 29 1.68 0.71 -1.70
C PHE A 29 1.47 0.76 -0.19
N THR A 30 0.28 0.43 0.28
CA THR A 30 -0.04 0.34 1.71
C THR A 30 -0.67 -1.01 2.02
N ALA A 31 -0.27 -1.61 3.14
CA ALA A 31 -0.82 -2.87 3.64
C ALA A 31 -1.55 -2.62 4.95
N SER A 32 -2.70 -3.27 5.14
CA SER A 32 -3.54 -3.09 6.31
C SER A 32 -4.01 -4.42 6.90
N SER A 33 -4.37 -4.35 8.19
CA SER A 33 -5.10 -5.41 8.89
C SER A 33 -6.52 -5.62 8.36
N ASP A 34 -7.01 -4.77 7.46
CA ASP A 34 -8.29 -4.95 6.77
C ASP A 34 -8.24 -6.04 5.67
N GLY A 35 -7.09 -6.72 5.55
CA GLY A 35 -6.87 -7.80 4.60
C GLY A 35 -6.58 -7.31 3.18
N THR A 36 -6.27 -6.03 3.00
CA THR A 36 -5.99 -5.45 1.69
C THR A 36 -4.62 -4.82 1.60
N VAL A 37 -4.06 -4.88 0.40
CA VAL A 37 -2.96 -4.01 -0.03
C VAL A 37 -3.50 -3.07 -1.10
N ARG A 38 -3.18 -1.78 -0.99
CA ARG A 38 -3.63 -0.75 -1.93
C ARG A 38 -2.46 -0.11 -2.65
N ALA A 39 -2.58 0.07 -3.95
CA ALA A 39 -1.65 0.85 -4.77
C ALA A 39 -2.16 2.27 -4.95
N TRP A 40 -1.27 3.26 -4.84
CA TRP A 40 -1.60 4.67 -4.81
C TRP A 40 -0.89 5.45 -5.91
N ASP A 41 -1.64 6.38 -6.49
CA ASP A 41 -1.10 7.55 -7.17
C ASP A 41 -1.01 8.70 -6.17
N LEU A 42 0.20 9.16 -5.86
CA LEU A 42 0.42 10.23 -4.90
C LEU A 42 0.10 11.62 -5.47
N CYS A 43 0.15 11.81 -6.79
CA CYS A 43 -0.19 13.09 -7.43
C CYS A 43 -1.70 13.36 -7.31
N SER A 44 -2.53 12.34 -7.55
CA SER A 44 -3.98 12.46 -7.41
C SER A 44 -4.52 12.07 -6.04
N CYS A 45 -3.69 11.43 -5.20
CA CYS A 45 -4.07 10.84 -3.91
C CYS A 45 -5.24 9.84 -4.06
N GLN A 46 -5.23 9.04 -5.13
CA GLN A 46 -6.25 8.03 -5.40
C GLN A 46 -5.66 6.63 -5.38
N ALA A 47 -6.43 5.69 -4.84
CA ALA A 47 -6.13 4.27 -4.94
C ALA A 47 -6.35 3.83 -6.40
N LYS A 48 -5.32 3.27 -7.02
CA LYS A 48 -5.35 2.74 -8.39
C LYS A 48 -5.76 1.27 -8.44
N ALA A 49 -5.48 0.52 -7.37
CA ALA A 49 -5.82 -0.89 -7.28
C ALA A 49 -5.92 -1.35 -5.83
N ASP A 50 -6.82 -2.30 -5.61
CA ASP A 50 -6.96 -3.06 -4.37
C ASP A 50 -6.53 -4.51 -4.67
N TYR A 51 -5.55 -4.99 -3.91
CA TYR A 51 -5.06 -6.37 -3.97
C TYR A 51 -5.61 -7.13 -2.76
N ARG A 52 -6.24 -8.27 -3.03
CA ARG A 52 -6.77 -9.19 -2.02
C ARG A 52 -6.26 -10.58 -2.33
N GLY A 53 -5.58 -11.19 -1.36
CA GLY A 53 -5.12 -12.57 -1.44
C GLY A 53 -6.23 -13.56 -1.10
N LEU A 54 -6.28 -14.66 -1.85
CA LEU A 54 -7.24 -15.77 -1.80
C LEU A 54 -7.65 -16.21 -0.38
N GLY A 55 -8.70 -15.59 0.19
CA GLY A 55 -9.32 -16.05 1.45
C GLY A 55 -8.51 -15.80 2.73
N MET A 56 -7.56 -14.86 2.72
CA MET A 56 -6.66 -14.65 3.85
C MET A 56 -7.23 -13.62 4.84
N SER A 57 -7.56 -14.09 6.05
CA SER A 57 -8.01 -13.28 7.20
C SER A 57 -6.84 -12.66 7.99
N GLN A 58 -5.61 -12.79 7.49
CA GLN A 58 -4.40 -12.42 8.23
C GLN A 58 -3.83 -11.07 7.73
N PRO A 59 -3.33 -10.22 8.64
CA PRO A 59 -2.73 -8.93 8.29
C PRO A 59 -1.38 -9.12 7.59
N PHE A 60 -1.17 -8.35 6.51
CA PHE A 60 0.17 -8.20 5.93
C PHE A 60 1.05 -7.41 6.91
N ILE A 61 2.27 -7.90 7.14
CA ILE A 61 3.25 -7.22 8.00
C ILE A 61 4.16 -6.28 7.21
N CYS A 62 4.37 -6.54 5.91
CA CYS A 62 5.17 -5.68 5.06
C CYS A 62 4.83 -5.81 3.57
N VAL A 63 5.17 -4.76 2.82
CA VAL A 63 5.10 -4.72 1.36
C VAL A 63 6.43 -4.18 0.85
N ARG A 64 7.04 -4.81 -0.16
CA ARG A 64 8.26 -4.31 -0.79
C ARG A 64 8.17 -4.42 -2.31
N VAL A 65 8.60 -3.38 -3.00
CA VAL A 65 8.77 -3.34 -4.46
C VAL A 65 10.28 -3.36 -4.75
N PRO A 66 10.85 -4.42 -5.35
CA PRO A 66 12.18 -4.44 -5.91
C PRO A 66 12.23 -3.59 -7.20
N GLU A 67 13.44 -3.26 -7.64
CA GLU A 67 13.65 -2.41 -8.82
C GLU A 67 13.08 -3.02 -10.12
N ASP A 68 12.91 -4.34 -10.16
CA ASP A 68 12.29 -5.08 -11.26
C ASP A 68 10.74 -4.96 -11.31
N GLY A 69 10.12 -4.41 -10.26
CA GLY A 69 8.69 -4.11 -10.21
C GLY A 69 7.79 -5.21 -9.64
N GLU A 70 8.33 -6.30 -9.08
CA GLU A 70 7.50 -7.36 -8.48
C GLU A 70 6.97 -6.97 -7.09
N LEU A 71 5.67 -7.14 -6.78
CA LEU A 71 5.17 -6.80 -5.44
C LEU A 71 5.37 -7.99 -4.49
N VAL A 72 6.26 -7.86 -3.50
CA VAL A 72 6.43 -8.87 -2.46
C VAL A 72 5.60 -8.51 -1.24
N LEU A 73 4.75 -9.44 -0.79
CA LEU A 73 3.91 -9.33 0.40
C LEU A 73 4.46 -10.25 1.49
N GLY A 74 4.76 -9.69 2.66
CA GLY A 74 5.11 -10.47 3.84
C GLY A 74 3.90 -10.67 4.74
N GLU A 75 3.65 -11.90 5.16
CA GLU A 75 2.61 -12.27 6.12
C GLU A 75 3.26 -12.79 7.41
N LYS A 76 2.54 -12.69 8.53
CA LYS A 76 3.00 -13.24 9.81
C LYS A 76 2.70 -14.75 9.83
N ASN A 77 3.74 -15.59 9.92
CA ASN A 77 3.62 -17.03 10.18
C ASN A 77 2.96 -17.33 11.53
#